data_AF-A0A8C0Y843-F1
#
_entry.id   AF-A0A8C0Y843-F1
#
_cell.length_a   1.000
_cell.length_b   1.000
_cell.length_c   1.000
_cell.angle_alpha   90.00
_cell.angle_beta   90.00
_cell.angle_gamma   90.00
#
_symmetry.space_group_name_H-M   'P 1'
#
loop_
_entity.id
_entity.type
_entity.pdbx_description
1 polymer ?
#
loop_
_entity_poly.entity_id
_entity_poly.type
_entity_poly.pdbx_seq_one_letter_code
_entity_poly.pdbx_strand_id
1 'polypeptide(L)' 'MGLSRLDVLYRRLLLTKLFIQGWGKPEDLKRIFEFRKIIGNRERCKDLVPRDYPVFIDKIPVYCT' A
#
# COMPACT_ATOMS: atom_id res chain seq x y z
N MET A 1 2.84 26.28 -1.57
CA MET A 1 2.44 25.28 -2.58
C MET A 1 0.95 25.04 -2.44
N GLY A 2 0.14 25.55 -3.38
CA GLY A 2 -1.30 25.50 -3.30
C GLY A 2 -1.80 24.05 -3.29
N LEU A 3 -2.48 23.65 -2.23
CA LEU A 3 -3.14 22.34 -2.17
C LEU A 3 -4.23 22.34 -3.24
N SER A 4 -3.99 21.57 -4.31
CA SER A 4 -4.91 21.44 -5.44
C SER A 4 -6.32 21.11 -4.94
N ARG A 5 -7.35 21.71 -5.55
CA ARG A 5 -8.76 21.41 -5.22
C ARG A 5 -9.07 19.92 -5.39
N LEU A 6 -8.33 19.23 -6.27
CA LEU A 6 -8.37 17.78 -6.43
C LEU A 6 -7.84 17.04 -5.19
N ASP A 7 -6.80 17.54 -4.53
CA ASP A 7 -6.24 16.96 -3.31
C ASP A 7 -7.24 17.04 -2.14
N VAL A 8 -7.95 18.18 -2.03
CA VAL A 8 -9.01 18.39 -1.04
C VAL A 8 -10.22 17.49 -1.31
N LEU A 9 -10.61 17.34 -2.58
CA LEU A 9 -11.70 16.45 -2.99
C LEU A 9 -11.34 14.98 -2.75
N TYR A 10 -10.11 14.58 -3.06
CA TYR A 10 -9.61 13.22 -2.84
C TYR A 10 -9.61 12.86 -1.35
N ARG A 11 -9.15 13.76 -0.47
CA ARG A 11 -9.20 13.56 0.99
C ARG A 11 -10.63 13.51 1.54
N ARG A 12 -11.55 14.29 0.97
CA ARG A 12 -12.98 14.21 1.34
C ARG A 12 -13.60 12.89 0.92
N LEU A 13 -13.29 12.39 -0.28
CA LEU A 13 -13.82 11.12 -0.80
C LEU A 13 -13.22 9.90 -0.07
N LEU A 14 -11.97 10.00 0.42
CA LEU A 14 -11.36 8.98 1.29
C LEU A 14 -12.09 8.80 2.64
N LEU A 15 -12.82 9.81 3.09
CA LEU A 15 -13.52 9.82 4.37
C LEU A 15 -15.04 9.58 4.25
N THR A 16 -15.57 9.45 3.03
CA THR A 16 -16.99 9.10 2.84
C THR A 16 -17.22 7.60 3.03
N LYS A 17 -18.49 7.23 3.19
CA LYS A 17 -19.00 5.87 3.46
C LYS A 17 -18.44 4.75 2.57
N LEU A 18 -17.88 5.07 1.39
CA LEU A 18 -17.23 4.13 0.48
C LEU A 18 -15.94 3.50 1.04
N PHE A 19 -15.17 4.23 1.85
CA PHE A 19 -13.97 3.69 2.50
C PHE A 19 -14.27 3.02 3.85
N ILE A 20 -15.33 3.46 4.54
CA ILE A 20 -15.70 2.97 5.88
C ILE A 20 -16.35 1.58 5.83
N GLN A 21 -17.03 1.21 4.73
CA GLN A 21 -17.64 -0.12 4.58
C GLN A 21 -16.72 -1.17 3.92
N GLY A 22 -15.58 -0.77 3.33
CA GLY A 22 -14.71 -1.68 2.57
C GLY A 22 -13.32 -1.93 3.18
N TRP A 23 -12.81 -1.05 4.06
CA TRP A 23 -11.42 -1.10 4.52
C TRP A 23 -11.25 -1.45 6.01
N GLY A 24 -12.33 -1.83 6.70
CA GLY A 24 -12.28 -2.19 8.12
C GLY A 24 -12.22 -0.95 9.03
N LYS A 25 -11.68 -1.12 10.25
CA LYS A 25 -11.68 -0.07 11.26
C LYS A 25 -10.74 1.07 10.86
N PRO A 26 -11.00 2.32 11.27
CA PRO A 26 -10.13 3.47 10.92
C PRO A 26 -8.69 3.29 11.43
N GLU A 27 -8.48 2.51 12.49
CA GLU A 27 -7.16 2.13 12.98
C GLU A 27 -6.36 1.30 11.95
N ASP A 28 -7.03 0.39 11.22
CA ASP A 28 -6.41 -0.48 10.22
C ASP A 28 -5.96 0.33 9.00
N LEU A 29 -6.76 1.31 8.59
CA LEU A 29 -6.40 2.27 7.54
C LEU A 29 -5.16 3.08 7.92
N LYS A 30 -5.07 3.55 9.16
CA LYS A 30 -3.89 4.28 9.66
C LYS A 30 -2.63 3.41 9.59
N ARG A 31 -2.75 2.14 10.00
CA ARG A 31 -1.66 1.16 9.91
C ARG A 31 -1.22 0.90 8.47
N ILE A 32 -2.15 0.82 7.52
CA ILE A 32 -1.84 0.65 6.09
C ILE A 32 -1.08 1.86 5.54
N PHE A 33 -1.49 3.09 5.90
CA PHE A 33 -0.79 4.30 5.45
C PHE A 33 0.63 4.41 6.01
N GLU A 34 0.83 4.07 7.29
CA GLU A 34 2.15 4.01 7.91
C GLU A 34 3.03 2.93 7.25
N PHE A 35 2.45 1.76 6.99
CA PHE A 35 3.13 0.67 6.27
C PHE A 35 3.54 1.08 4.86
N ARG A 36 2.67 1.80 4.12
CA ARG A 36 2.98 2.29 2.77
C ARG A 36 4.16 3.26 2.75
N LYS A 37 4.35 4.04 3.82
CA LYS A 37 5.51 4.92 3.99
C LYS A 37 6.81 4.14 4.20
N ILE A 38 6.74 2.99 4.86
CA ILE A 38 7.88 2.08 5.06
C ILE A 38 8.24 1.38 3.75
N ILE A 39 7.24 0.82 3.04
CA ILE A 39 7.43 0.11 1.77
C ILE A 39 7.95 1.02 0.64
N GLY A 40 7.65 2.33 0.71
CA GLY A 40 8.20 3.30 -0.24
C GLY A 40 9.73 3.41 -0.22
N ASN A 41 10.39 2.98 0.87
CA ASN A 41 11.85 2.96 0.97
C ASN A 41 12.41 1.58 0.59
N ARG A 42 12.93 1.48 -0.63
CA ARG A 42 13.46 0.23 -1.20
C ARG A 42 14.61 -0.40 -0.42
N GLU A 43 15.40 0.38 0.30
CA GLU A 43 16.51 -0.13 1.11
C GLU A 43 15.97 -0.87 2.34
N ARG A 44 15.03 -0.24 3.06
CA ARG A 44 14.38 -0.82 4.24
C ARG A 44 13.49 -2.03 3.91
N CYS A 45 12.99 -2.13 2.69
CA CYS A 45 12.20 -3.29 2.23
C CYS A 45 12.97 -4.61 2.26
N LYS A 46 14.30 -4.57 2.15
CA LYS A 46 15.12 -5.78 2.20
C LYS A 46 15.16 -6.38 3.61
N ASP A 47 15.07 -5.54 4.63
CA ASP A 47 15.13 -5.93 6.04
C ASP A 47 13.78 -6.44 6.57
N LEU A 48 12.69 -6.19 5.84
CA LEU A 48 11.34 -6.68 6.14
C LEU A 48 11.19 -8.19 5.90
N VAL A 49 12.12 -8.79 5.16
CA VAL A 49 12.14 -10.22 4.85
C VAL A 49 13.42 -10.82 5.44
N PRO A 50 13.33 -11.98 6.13
CA PRO A 50 14.52 -12.68 6.61
C PRO A 50 15.51 -12.96 5.47
N ARG A 51 16.80 -12.88 5.76
CA ARG A 51 17.85 -13.09 4.76
C ARG A 51 17.80 -14.49 4.13
N ASP A 52 17.34 -15.47 4.90
CA ASP A 52 17.21 -16.89 4.52
C ASP A 52 15.79 -17.24 4.01
N TYR A 53 15.03 -16.25 3.55
CA TYR A 53 13.67 -16.50 3.09
C TYR A 53 13.68 -17.40 1.84
N PRO A 54 12.93 -18.52 1.83
CA PRO A 54 12.96 -19.46 0.72
C PRO A 54 12.29 -18.83 -0.51
N VAL A 55 13.07 -18.65 -1.58
CA VAL A 55 12.57 -18.17 -2.88
C VAL A 55 12.38 -19.37 -3.80
N PHE A 56 11.13 -19.73 -4.05
CA PHE A 56 10.76 -20.71 -5.06
C PHE A 56 10.67 -20.00 -6.41
N ILE A 57 11.62 -20.27 -7.31
CA ILE A 57 11.59 -19.75 -8.68
C ILE A 57 10.91 -20.82 -9.54
N ASP A 58 9.59 -20.72 -9.67
CA ASP A 58 8.87 -21.56 -10.62
C ASP A 58 9.14 -21.06 -12.05
N LYS A 59 9.79 -21.89 -12.86
CA LYS A 59 9.98 -21.65 -14.30
C LYS A 59 8.68 -21.95 -15.03
N ILE A 60 7.65 -21.17 -14.79
CA ILE A 60 6.45 -21.20 -15.64
C ILE A 60 6.71 -20.15 -16.72
N PRO A 61 6.91 -20.52 -17.99
CA PRO A 61 6.90 -19.55 -19.07
C PRO A 61 5.51 -18.93 -19.08
N VAL A 62 5.38 -17.72 -18.55
CA VAL A 62 4.16 -16.93 -18.71
C VAL A 62 4.13 -16.53 -20.18
N TYR A 63 3.49 -17.35 -21.01
CA TYR A 63 3.04 -16.91 -22.32
C TYR A 63 1.98 -15.85 -22.04
N CYS A 64 2.37 -14.58 -22.12
CA CYS A 64 1.42 -13.49 -22.26
C CYS A 64 0.94 -13.51 -23.72
N THR A 65 -0.16 -14.22 -23.99
CA THR A 65 -1.04 -14.02 -25.14
C THR A 65 -2.34 -13.37 -24.68
#